data_AF-A0A7W1ZSG5-F1
#
_entry.id   AF-A0A7W1ZSG5-F1
#
_cell.length_a   1.000
_cell.length_b   1.000
_cell.length_c   1.000
_cell.angle_alpha   90.00
_cell.angle_beta   90.00
_cell.angle_gamma   90.00
#
_symmetry.space_group_name_H-M   'P 1'
#
loop_
_entity.id
_entity.type
_entity.pdbx_description
1 polymer ?
#
loop_
_entity_poly.entity_id
_entity_poly.type
_entity_poly.pdbx_seq_one_letter_code
_entity_poly.pdbx_strand_id
1 'polypeptide(L)'
;MITVFSICRRAIFLGALIAAAIFCTVPVSQAATLYYWDSNGSSAGAGSQPNGTWGEDAYWNVVREGTGSTVGWTADDHAVFAAGTDATTPYTVTVSGTQFIGDMHFDYGAVTLDGGTLALNDGQRIFSAFEGVTGTINTVLTSKNPGGVTTLIKYKPGTLIFGGANTYSGSTMIEGGIIQLAAADRIPNGSKLILGNGDTRPFPDGYIDTPATFHTGGFSETLGALKLTGPNPTIARTIDFGDGASAVVFADSSAEDWEGIPLTIVNYTSGVDSLRFGNSNTGLTSTQLASIVFVDFGGSSGTIDANGFVTPAGPSITDVTGVGTSNTVITWTAIDSRTYRVQYKGNFNEGFWTDVSPDVFAVGTTASTTDDTSVGDERYYRVVLLP
;
A
#
# COMPACT_ATOMS: atom_id res chain seq x y z
N MET A 1 -1.48 -5.73 -29.81
CA MET A 1 -0.96 -4.97 -30.97
C MET A 1 -1.22 -3.49 -30.69
N ILE A 2 -0.24 -2.80 -30.11
CA ILE A 2 -0.36 -1.36 -29.74
C ILE A 2 0.23 -0.55 -30.89
N THR A 3 -0.61 0.25 -31.56
CA THR A 3 -0.21 1.13 -32.65
C THR A 3 -0.16 2.56 -32.12
N VAL A 4 1.03 3.15 -32.04
CA VAL A 4 1.21 4.57 -31.65
C VAL A 4 1.40 5.41 -32.92
N PHE A 5 0.49 6.36 -33.16
CA PHE A 5 0.63 7.37 -34.21
C PHE A 5 1.35 8.61 -33.67
N SER A 6 2.48 8.98 -34.27
CA SER A 6 3.17 10.25 -34.02
C SER A 6 2.78 11.29 -35.07
N ILE A 7 2.14 12.39 -34.65
CA ILE A 7 1.79 13.53 -35.52
C ILE A 7 2.88 14.60 -35.38
N CYS A 8 3.72 14.74 -36.41
CA CYS A 8 4.72 15.80 -36.48
C CYS A 8 4.16 17.02 -37.25
N ARG A 9 3.95 18.16 -36.58
CA ARG A 9 3.52 19.42 -37.20
C ARG A 9 4.70 20.07 -37.95
N ARG A 10 4.56 20.26 -39.27
CA ARG A 10 5.53 20.97 -40.14
C ARG A 10 5.53 22.48 -39.84
N ALA A 11 6.69 23.04 -39.48
CA ALA A 11 6.96 24.47 -39.62
C ALA A 11 7.65 24.71 -40.98
N ILE A 12 7.05 25.56 -41.81
CA ILE A 12 7.60 25.97 -43.13
C ILE A 12 8.37 27.27 -42.93
N PHE A 13 9.67 27.28 -43.21
CA PHE A 13 10.42 28.51 -43.55
C PHE A 13 11.30 28.24 -44.77
N LEU A 14 11.09 29.04 -45.83
CA LEU A 14 11.84 29.00 -47.09
C LEU A 14 13.07 29.94 -46.97
N GLY A 15 14.26 29.37 -47.13
CA GLY A 15 15.52 30.08 -47.36
C GLY A 15 16.54 29.10 -47.93
N ALA A 16 16.87 29.23 -49.21
CA ALA A 16 17.64 28.25 -49.97
C ALA A 16 19.11 28.17 -49.50
N LEU A 17 19.54 26.97 -49.09
CA LEU A 17 20.96 26.58 -49.05
C LEU A 17 21.07 25.06 -49.27
N ILE A 18 22.10 24.66 -50.01
CA ILE A 18 22.43 23.31 -50.49
C ILE A 18 22.31 22.27 -49.36
N ALA A 19 21.34 21.36 -49.46
CA ALA A 19 21.11 20.32 -48.46
C ALA A 19 21.89 19.04 -48.81
N ALA A 20 22.98 18.79 -48.07
CA ALA A 20 23.48 17.43 -47.90
C ALA A 20 22.39 16.63 -47.18
N ALA A 21 21.93 15.52 -47.79
CA ALA A 21 20.97 14.61 -47.18
C ALA A 21 21.64 13.88 -46.01
N ILE A 22 21.69 14.51 -44.85
CA ILE A 22 21.96 13.86 -43.57
C ILE A 22 20.74 12.97 -43.31
N PHE A 23 20.89 11.66 -43.57
CA PHE A 23 19.96 10.66 -43.04
C PHE A 23 20.07 10.71 -41.51
N CYS A 24 19.23 11.53 -40.88
CA CYS A 24 18.97 11.45 -39.46
C CYS A 24 18.19 10.15 -39.24
N THR A 25 18.90 9.06 -38.95
CA THR A 25 18.30 7.87 -38.34
C THR A 25 17.90 8.28 -36.93
N VAL A 26 16.67 8.78 -36.78
CA VAL A 26 16.06 8.86 -35.47
C VAL A 26 15.92 7.41 -35.01
N PRO A 27 16.50 6.98 -33.87
CA PRO A 27 16.21 5.67 -33.33
C PRO A 27 14.69 5.63 -33.11
N VAL A 28 14.02 4.78 -33.88
CA VAL A 28 12.64 4.41 -33.56
C VAL A 28 12.75 3.65 -32.26
N SER A 29 12.19 4.19 -31.18
CA SER A 29 12.01 3.43 -29.93
C SER A 29 11.24 2.17 -30.30
N GLN A 30 11.88 1.01 -30.24
CA GLN A 30 11.19 -0.26 -30.34
C GLN A 30 10.18 -0.31 -29.19
N ALA A 31 8.97 -0.78 -29.46
CA ALA A 31 8.02 -1.06 -28.40
C ALA A 31 8.59 -2.21 -27.56
N ALA A 32 8.63 -2.03 -26.24
CA ALA A 32 9.12 -3.06 -25.34
C ALA A 32 8.26 -4.35 -25.46
N THR A 33 8.93 -5.49 -25.39
CA THR A 33 8.37 -6.83 -25.61
C THR A 33 8.13 -7.52 -24.27
N LEU A 34 7.07 -8.34 -24.19
CA LEU A 34 6.84 -9.23 -23.04
C LEU A 34 7.62 -10.53 -23.25
N TYR A 35 8.43 -10.90 -22.26
CA TYR A 35 9.13 -12.17 -22.18
C TYR A 35 8.65 -12.97 -20.97
N TYR A 36 8.37 -14.25 -21.19
CA TYR A 36 7.79 -15.15 -20.21
C TYR A 36 8.84 -16.13 -19.71
N TRP A 37 9.04 -16.22 -18.39
CA TRP A 37 10.01 -17.12 -17.78
C TRP A 37 9.63 -18.58 -18.05
N ASP A 38 10.56 -19.35 -18.61
CA ASP A 38 10.33 -20.67 -19.18
C ASP A 38 11.62 -21.50 -19.10
N SER A 39 11.60 -22.57 -18.29
CA SER A 39 12.77 -23.44 -18.08
C SER A 39 12.75 -24.72 -18.93
N ASN A 40 11.63 -25.04 -19.60
CA ASN A 40 11.42 -26.31 -20.29
C ASN A 40 11.33 -26.16 -21.82
N GLY A 41 11.71 -25.00 -22.35
CA GLY A 41 12.06 -24.79 -23.74
C GLY A 41 10.84 -24.50 -24.61
N SER A 42 10.55 -25.37 -25.58
CA SER A 42 9.34 -25.24 -26.43
C SER A 42 8.20 -26.16 -26.00
N SER A 43 8.37 -26.83 -24.86
CA SER A 43 7.28 -27.58 -24.22
C SER A 43 6.28 -26.57 -23.67
N ALA A 44 4.98 -26.80 -23.87
CA ALA A 44 3.97 -25.88 -23.33
C ALA A 44 4.14 -25.68 -21.81
N GLY A 45 4.04 -24.42 -21.36
CA GLY A 45 4.29 -24.02 -19.99
C GLY A 45 5.74 -23.60 -19.73
N ALA A 46 6.07 -23.40 -18.45
CA ALA A 46 7.43 -23.12 -18.00
C ALA A 46 8.09 -24.34 -17.34
N GLY A 47 7.31 -25.40 -17.07
CA GLY A 47 7.65 -26.52 -16.20
C GLY A 47 7.10 -26.35 -14.79
N SER A 48 7.02 -27.45 -14.04
CA SER A 48 6.37 -27.46 -12.72
C SER A 48 7.11 -26.68 -11.63
N GLN A 49 8.43 -26.55 -11.73
CA GLN A 49 9.28 -25.80 -10.82
C GLN A 49 10.44 -25.14 -11.59
N PRO A 50 10.19 -24.03 -12.31
CA PRO A 50 11.14 -23.44 -13.24
C PRO A 50 12.22 -22.61 -12.54
N ASN A 51 13.07 -23.24 -11.73
CA ASN A 51 14.23 -22.56 -11.13
C ASN A 51 15.25 -22.18 -12.21
N GLY A 52 15.98 -21.08 -11.98
CA GLY A 52 17.10 -20.70 -12.85
C GLY A 52 17.72 -19.36 -12.48
N THR A 53 18.59 -18.87 -13.35
CA THR A 53 19.38 -17.65 -13.16
C THR A 53 19.09 -16.63 -14.26
N TRP A 54 18.37 -15.56 -13.92
CA TRP A 54 18.14 -14.45 -14.83
C TRP A 54 19.45 -13.70 -15.08
N GLY A 55 19.87 -13.66 -16.33
CA GLY A 55 21.08 -13.00 -16.80
C GLY A 55 22.12 -13.99 -17.30
N GLU A 56 21.89 -15.28 -17.08
CA GLU A 56 22.76 -16.36 -17.52
C GLU A 56 21.96 -17.40 -18.33
N ASP A 57 20.83 -17.87 -17.79
CA ASP A 57 19.99 -18.85 -18.48
C ASP A 57 19.16 -18.19 -19.60
N ALA A 58 19.09 -18.87 -20.73
CA ALA A 58 18.22 -18.50 -21.84
C ALA A 58 16.80 -19.03 -21.61
N TYR A 59 16.16 -18.58 -20.52
CA TYR A 59 14.84 -19.04 -20.03
C TYR A 59 13.73 -18.01 -20.28
N TRP A 60 13.82 -17.25 -21.37
CA TRP A 60 12.79 -16.28 -21.73
C TRP A 60 12.08 -16.68 -23.02
N ASN A 61 10.77 -16.86 -22.98
CA ASN A 61 9.94 -17.16 -24.15
C ASN A 61 9.23 -15.89 -24.65
N VAL A 62 9.04 -15.74 -25.96
CA VAL A 62 8.22 -14.66 -26.56
C VAL A 62 6.75 -15.06 -26.71
N VAL A 63 6.44 -16.33 -26.44
CA VAL A 63 5.08 -16.88 -26.49
C VAL A 63 4.59 -17.14 -25.07
N ARG A 64 3.48 -16.51 -24.71
CA ARG A 64 2.83 -16.63 -23.38
C ARG A 64 2.69 -18.08 -22.91
N GLU A 65 2.32 -18.98 -23.81
CA GLU A 65 2.05 -20.38 -23.49
C GLU A 65 3.31 -21.26 -23.36
N GLY A 66 4.52 -20.71 -23.49
CA GLY A 66 5.78 -21.47 -23.42
C GLY A 66 6.10 -22.33 -24.65
N THR A 67 5.28 -22.26 -25.70
CA THR A 67 5.47 -23.12 -26.88
C THR A 67 6.54 -22.61 -27.86
N GLY A 68 7.07 -21.41 -27.64
CA GLY A 68 8.14 -20.82 -28.45
C GLY A 68 9.53 -21.36 -28.10
N SER A 69 10.57 -20.97 -28.83
CA SER A 69 11.96 -21.23 -28.40
C SER A 69 12.38 -20.17 -27.39
N THR A 70 13.02 -20.60 -26.30
CA THR A 70 13.53 -19.67 -25.30
C THR A 70 14.78 -18.94 -25.79
N VAL A 71 14.98 -17.73 -25.26
CA VAL A 71 16.07 -16.81 -25.57
C VAL A 71 16.66 -16.23 -24.29
N GLY A 72 17.79 -15.52 -24.42
CA GLY A 72 18.34 -14.71 -23.34
C GLY A 72 17.52 -13.44 -23.07
N TRP A 73 17.68 -12.87 -21.87
CA TRP A 73 17.03 -11.62 -21.51
C TRP A 73 17.47 -10.48 -22.43
N THR A 74 16.51 -9.67 -22.87
CA THR A 74 16.79 -8.41 -23.56
C THR A 74 16.54 -7.26 -22.60
N ALA A 75 17.56 -6.42 -22.39
CA ALA A 75 17.47 -5.29 -21.49
C ALA A 75 16.30 -4.36 -21.84
N ASP A 76 15.68 -3.77 -20.81
CA ASP A 76 14.60 -2.78 -20.89
C ASP A 76 13.21 -3.31 -21.28
N ASP A 77 13.13 -4.59 -21.64
CA ASP A 77 11.86 -5.26 -21.93
C ASP A 77 11.08 -5.64 -20.65
N HIS A 78 9.92 -6.25 -20.83
CA HIS A 78 8.99 -6.57 -19.76
C HIS A 78 9.06 -8.05 -19.36
N ALA A 79 9.26 -8.32 -18.08
CA ALA A 79 9.39 -9.67 -17.56
C ALA A 79 8.04 -10.21 -17.08
N VAL A 80 7.71 -11.46 -17.43
CA VAL A 80 6.50 -12.16 -16.99
C VAL A 80 6.88 -13.50 -16.38
N PHE A 81 6.42 -13.76 -15.16
CA PHE A 81 6.60 -15.01 -14.45
C PHE A 81 5.24 -15.71 -14.28
N ALA A 82 5.01 -16.92 -14.77
CA ALA A 82 5.80 -17.70 -15.73
C ALA A 82 5.08 -17.82 -17.08
N ALA A 83 5.71 -18.48 -18.06
CA ALA A 83 5.02 -18.98 -19.24
C ALA A 83 3.99 -20.06 -18.87
N GLY A 84 2.82 -20.02 -19.49
CA GLY A 84 1.71 -20.93 -19.21
C GLY A 84 1.28 -20.95 -17.73
N THR A 85 0.62 -22.03 -17.31
CA THR A 85 -0.01 -22.14 -15.98
C THR A 85 0.53 -23.31 -15.15
N ASP A 86 1.55 -24.00 -15.63
CA ASP A 86 2.05 -25.26 -15.08
C ASP A 86 3.11 -25.09 -13.98
N ALA A 87 3.65 -23.88 -13.78
CA ALA A 87 4.53 -23.50 -12.68
C ALA A 87 3.80 -23.52 -11.32
N THR A 88 3.51 -24.72 -10.84
CA THR A 88 2.63 -24.99 -9.69
C THR A 88 3.39 -25.21 -8.38
N THR A 89 4.68 -25.53 -8.44
CA THR A 89 5.56 -25.63 -7.27
C THR A 89 6.32 -24.32 -7.09
N PRO A 90 6.44 -23.77 -5.86
CA PRO A 90 7.25 -22.59 -5.62
C PRO A 90 8.68 -22.73 -6.14
N TYR A 91 9.20 -21.68 -6.76
CA TYR A 91 10.51 -21.69 -7.42
C TYR A 91 11.24 -20.36 -7.22
N THR A 92 12.56 -20.42 -7.38
CA THR A 92 13.45 -19.26 -7.24
C THR A 92 14.10 -18.94 -8.58
N VAL A 93 14.06 -17.66 -8.94
CA VAL A 93 14.84 -17.10 -10.04
C VAL A 93 15.92 -16.21 -9.43
N THR A 94 17.16 -16.65 -9.55
CA THR A 94 18.31 -15.88 -9.05
C THR A 94 18.66 -14.81 -10.07
N VAL A 95 18.68 -13.54 -9.67
CA VAL A 95 19.10 -12.44 -10.55
C VAL A 95 20.63 -12.34 -10.49
N SER A 96 21.29 -12.57 -11.63
CA SER A 96 22.75 -12.40 -11.77
C SER A 96 23.08 -10.97 -12.15
N GLY A 97 23.98 -10.35 -11.36
CA GLY A 97 24.40 -8.96 -11.56
C GLY A 97 23.24 -7.98 -11.55
N THR A 98 23.32 -6.95 -12.40
CA THR A 98 22.25 -5.98 -12.63
C THR A 98 21.54 -6.29 -13.94
N GLN A 99 20.22 -6.49 -13.89
CA GLN A 99 19.37 -6.60 -15.08
C GLN A 99 18.53 -5.33 -15.24
N PHE A 100 18.43 -4.83 -16.46
CA PHE A 100 17.61 -3.65 -16.78
C PHE A 100 16.23 -4.08 -17.24
N ILE A 101 15.20 -3.51 -16.64
CA ILE A 101 13.81 -3.93 -16.88
C ILE A 101 12.88 -2.74 -17.12
N GLY A 102 11.90 -2.97 -17.99
CA GLY A 102 10.74 -2.13 -18.18
C GLY A 102 9.72 -2.39 -17.06
N ASP A 103 8.87 -3.40 -17.26
CA ASP A 103 7.77 -3.74 -16.34
C ASP A 103 7.93 -5.19 -15.87
N MET A 104 7.21 -5.57 -14.81
CA MET A 104 7.29 -6.92 -14.26
C MET A 104 5.92 -7.48 -13.86
N HIS A 105 5.62 -8.70 -14.29
CA HIS A 105 4.32 -9.32 -14.08
C HIS A 105 4.48 -10.72 -13.49
N PHE A 106 3.73 -11.01 -12.44
CA PHE A 106 3.61 -12.31 -11.79
C PHE A 106 2.22 -12.85 -12.13
N ASP A 107 2.13 -13.53 -13.27
CA ASP A 107 0.87 -14.04 -13.78
C ASP A 107 0.53 -15.42 -13.20
N TYR A 108 1.54 -16.27 -12.97
CA TYR A 108 1.35 -17.64 -12.45
C TYR A 108 2.52 -18.11 -11.59
N GLY A 109 2.21 -19.04 -10.68
CA GLY A 109 3.16 -19.65 -9.76
C GLY A 109 3.59 -18.75 -8.61
N ALA A 110 4.28 -19.34 -7.64
CA ALA A 110 4.83 -18.62 -6.48
C ALA A 110 6.34 -18.46 -6.68
N VAL A 111 6.74 -17.39 -7.37
CA VAL A 111 8.16 -17.11 -7.65
C VAL A 111 8.78 -16.26 -6.56
N THR A 112 10.04 -16.57 -6.24
CA THR A 112 10.93 -15.70 -5.48
C THR A 112 12.07 -15.23 -6.38
N LEU A 113 12.19 -13.92 -6.57
CA LEU A 113 13.38 -13.30 -7.17
C LEU A 113 14.39 -13.04 -6.07
N ASP A 114 15.60 -13.56 -6.20
CA ASP A 114 16.64 -13.44 -5.18
C ASP A 114 17.99 -13.03 -5.77
N GLY A 115 18.85 -12.44 -4.94
CA GLY A 115 20.15 -11.92 -5.37
C GLY A 115 20.08 -10.72 -6.32
N GLY A 116 21.24 -10.28 -6.82
CA GLY A 116 21.37 -9.28 -7.88
C GLY A 116 20.67 -7.93 -7.65
N THR A 117 20.39 -7.23 -8.74
CA THR A 117 19.67 -5.95 -8.77
C THR A 117 18.82 -5.84 -10.04
N LEU A 118 17.60 -5.32 -9.91
CA LEU A 118 16.75 -4.94 -11.03
C LEU A 118 16.74 -3.41 -11.15
N ALA A 119 17.35 -2.92 -12.24
CA ALA A 119 17.43 -1.51 -12.56
C ALA A 119 16.24 -1.10 -13.44
N LEU A 120 15.36 -0.29 -12.87
CA LEU A 120 14.08 0.11 -13.45
C LEU A 120 14.24 1.31 -14.38
N ASN A 121 13.65 1.25 -15.56
CA ASN A 121 13.58 2.41 -16.46
C ASN A 121 12.86 3.60 -15.81
N ASP A 122 13.31 4.82 -16.13
CA ASP A 122 12.71 6.04 -15.62
C ASP A 122 11.21 6.17 -16.01
N GLY A 123 10.48 6.96 -15.24
CA GLY A 123 9.04 7.17 -15.40
C GLY A 123 8.21 6.16 -14.61
N GLN A 124 6.99 5.90 -15.07
CA GLN A 124 6.10 4.94 -14.42
C GLN A 124 6.48 3.52 -14.83
N ARG A 125 6.67 2.64 -13.85
CA ARG A 125 6.99 1.22 -14.04
C ARG A 125 5.91 0.37 -13.42
N ILE A 126 5.42 -0.59 -14.20
CA ILE A 126 4.20 -1.30 -13.88
C ILE A 126 4.52 -2.69 -13.37
N PHE A 127 4.09 -2.99 -12.16
CA PHE A 127 4.31 -4.26 -11.50
C PHE A 127 2.96 -4.91 -11.19
N SER A 128 2.72 -6.18 -11.56
CA SER A 128 1.46 -6.87 -11.17
C SER A 128 1.68 -8.24 -10.61
N ALA A 129 0.74 -8.66 -9.76
CA ALA A 129 0.48 -10.06 -9.48
C ALA A 129 -0.98 -10.40 -9.79
N PHE A 130 -1.23 -11.50 -10.50
CA PHE A 130 -2.59 -11.95 -10.80
C PHE A 130 -3.35 -12.36 -9.54
N GLU A 131 -4.68 -12.47 -9.63
CA GLU A 131 -5.49 -12.89 -8.50
C GLU A 131 -5.03 -14.24 -7.93
N GLY A 132 -4.84 -14.30 -6.61
CA GLY A 132 -4.33 -15.49 -5.91
C GLY A 132 -2.83 -15.75 -6.08
N VAL A 133 -2.11 -14.92 -6.84
CA VAL A 133 -0.67 -15.05 -7.07
C VAL A 133 0.11 -14.17 -6.10
N THR A 134 1.23 -14.70 -5.60
CA THR A 134 2.21 -13.96 -4.80
C THR A 134 3.56 -14.01 -5.50
N GLY A 135 4.12 -12.83 -5.81
CA GLY A 135 5.49 -12.67 -6.26
C GLY A 135 6.36 -12.11 -5.15
N THR A 136 7.45 -12.80 -4.80
CA THR A 136 8.41 -12.33 -3.78
C THR A 136 9.63 -11.73 -4.47
N ILE A 137 9.99 -10.51 -4.10
CA ILE A 137 11.11 -9.76 -4.68
C ILE A 137 12.13 -9.49 -3.57
N ASN A 138 13.06 -10.41 -3.38
CA ASN A 138 14.22 -10.23 -2.49
C ASN A 138 15.36 -9.48 -3.18
N THR A 139 15.36 -9.48 -4.52
CA THR A 139 16.26 -8.64 -5.33
C THR A 139 16.03 -7.15 -5.09
N VAL A 140 17.11 -6.37 -5.05
CA VAL A 140 17.04 -4.91 -4.91
C VAL A 140 16.46 -4.27 -6.17
N LEU A 141 15.41 -3.46 -6.03
CA LEU A 141 14.89 -2.57 -7.08
C LEU A 141 15.58 -1.20 -7.00
N THR A 142 16.09 -0.68 -8.11
CA THR A 142 16.76 0.62 -8.15
C THR A 142 16.37 1.42 -9.40
N SER A 143 16.53 2.74 -9.39
CA SER A 143 16.39 3.55 -10.61
C SER A 143 17.58 3.27 -11.52
N LYS A 144 17.33 3.02 -12.81
CA LYS A 144 18.38 2.75 -13.80
C LYS A 144 19.34 3.92 -13.96
N ASN A 145 18.80 5.13 -14.08
CA ASN A 145 19.60 6.32 -14.34
C ASN A 145 19.84 7.10 -13.04
N PRO A 146 21.09 7.51 -12.75
CA PRO A 146 21.37 8.42 -11.64
C PRO A 146 20.58 9.73 -11.77
N GLY A 147 19.80 10.07 -10.74
CA GLY A 147 18.92 11.24 -10.75
C GLY A 147 17.64 11.08 -11.60
N GLY A 148 17.45 9.93 -12.26
CA GLY A 148 16.17 9.54 -12.82
C GLY A 148 15.12 9.39 -11.73
N VAL A 149 13.84 9.39 -12.11
CA VAL A 149 12.72 9.17 -11.20
C VAL A 149 11.89 8.01 -11.74
N THR A 150 11.79 6.95 -10.97
CA THR A 150 10.97 5.77 -11.19
C THR A 150 9.79 5.75 -10.20
N THR A 151 8.59 5.93 -10.72
CA THR A 151 7.36 5.66 -9.97
C THR A 151 6.98 4.21 -10.15
N LEU A 152 6.98 3.43 -9.07
CA LEU A 152 6.52 2.04 -9.09
C LEU A 152 5.01 2.00 -8.93
N ILE A 153 4.31 1.32 -9.83
CA ILE A 153 2.85 1.16 -9.81
C ILE A 153 2.51 -0.32 -9.70
N LYS A 154 1.99 -0.73 -8.54
CA LYS A 154 1.44 -2.06 -8.33
C LYS A 154 -0.02 -2.11 -8.79
N TYR A 155 -0.33 -3.01 -9.73
CA TYR A 155 -1.70 -3.28 -10.20
C TYR A 155 -2.07 -4.78 -10.13
N LYS A 156 -3.33 -5.11 -10.46
CA LYS A 156 -4.01 -6.42 -10.30
C LYS A 156 -4.18 -6.89 -8.83
N PRO A 157 -5.11 -7.82 -8.53
CA PRO A 157 -5.48 -8.17 -7.15
C PRO A 157 -4.44 -8.93 -6.33
N GLY A 158 -3.41 -9.53 -6.94
CA GLY A 158 -2.43 -10.35 -6.22
C GLY A 158 -1.48 -9.57 -5.32
N THR A 159 -0.55 -10.31 -4.72
CA THR A 159 0.40 -9.80 -3.72
C THR A 159 1.81 -9.68 -4.31
N LEU A 160 2.47 -8.55 -4.06
CA LEU A 160 3.93 -8.45 -4.13
C LEU A 160 4.50 -8.39 -2.72
N ILE A 161 5.50 -9.23 -2.46
CA ILE A 161 6.28 -9.19 -1.24
C ILE A 161 7.62 -8.50 -1.53
N PHE A 162 7.90 -7.40 -0.85
CA PHE A 162 9.17 -6.68 -0.96
C PHE A 162 10.12 -7.14 0.15
N GLY A 163 11.14 -7.93 -0.24
CA GLY A 163 12.23 -8.36 0.62
C GLY A 163 13.56 -7.65 0.35
N GLY A 164 13.76 -7.11 -0.86
CA GLY A 164 14.96 -6.33 -1.21
C GLY A 164 14.96 -4.92 -0.62
N ALA A 165 16.12 -4.43 -0.18
CA ALA A 165 16.29 -3.05 0.31
C ALA A 165 16.30 -2.09 -0.88
N ASN A 166 15.12 -1.62 -1.29
CA ASN A 166 14.95 -0.91 -2.56
C ASN A 166 15.48 0.53 -2.49
N THR A 167 15.96 1.02 -3.63
CA THR A 167 16.62 2.33 -3.78
C THR A 167 16.13 3.12 -4.99
N TYR A 168 15.02 2.71 -5.62
CA TYR A 168 14.39 3.53 -6.64
C TYR A 168 13.96 4.89 -6.08
N SER A 169 13.90 5.87 -6.95
CA SER A 169 13.54 7.25 -6.61
C SER A 169 12.17 7.55 -7.17
N GLY A 170 11.22 8.06 -6.38
CA GLY A 170 9.86 8.33 -6.86
C GLY A 170 8.82 7.70 -5.96
N SER A 171 7.55 7.81 -6.35
CA SER A 171 6.43 7.32 -5.56
C SER A 171 6.25 5.82 -5.68
N THR A 172 5.66 5.21 -4.66
CA THR A 172 5.15 3.85 -4.70
C THR A 172 3.64 3.94 -4.70
N MET A 173 3.03 3.56 -5.82
CA MET A 173 1.58 3.60 -5.99
C MET A 173 1.02 2.18 -5.99
N ILE A 174 -0.04 1.98 -5.22
CA ILE A 174 -0.82 0.75 -5.22
C ILE A 174 -2.15 1.10 -5.89
N GLU A 175 -2.24 0.80 -7.17
CA GLU A 175 -3.51 0.81 -7.90
C GLU A 175 -4.35 -0.40 -7.48
N GLY A 176 -3.76 -1.56 -7.21
CA GLY A 176 -4.54 -2.71 -6.78
C GLY A 176 -3.75 -3.82 -6.12
N GLY A 177 -4.44 -4.61 -5.31
CA GLY A 177 -3.89 -5.74 -4.58
C GLY A 177 -3.04 -5.29 -3.40
N ILE A 178 -2.00 -6.06 -3.11
CA ILE A 178 -1.21 -5.91 -1.89
C ILE A 178 0.27 -5.67 -2.27
N ILE A 179 0.89 -4.68 -1.63
CA ILE A 179 2.34 -4.68 -1.39
C ILE A 179 2.54 -5.03 0.08
N GLN A 180 3.26 -6.11 0.35
CA GLN A 180 3.61 -6.58 1.68
C GLN A 180 5.12 -6.46 1.91
N LEU A 181 5.55 -6.05 3.10
CA LEU A 181 6.96 -6.08 3.46
C LEU A 181 7.40 -7.45 4.00
N ALA A 182 8.64 -7.83 3.71
CA ALA A 182 9.29 -9.01 4.28
C ALA A 182 10.46 -8.67 5.23
N ALA A 183 10.76 -7.38 5.39
CA ALA A 183 11.75 -6.83 6.29
C ALA A 183 11.47 -5.33 6.48
N ALA A 184 12.15 -4.66 7.42
CA ALA A 184 12.04 -3.22 7.60
C ALA A 184 12.75 -2.43 6.49
N ASP A 185 12.30 -1.20 6.25
CA ASP A 185 12.88 -0.23 5.30
C ASP A 185 13.04 -0.81 3.88
N ARG A 186 11.95 -1.33 3.30
CA ARG A 186 11.96 -1.96 1.96
C ARG A 186 11.44 -1.03 0.90
N ILE A 187 10.60 -0.06 1.24
CA ILE A 187 10.22 1.02 0.34
C ILE A 187 11.19 2.19 0.61
N PRO A 188 11.73 2.86 -0.42
CA PRO A 188 12.65 3.98 -0.20
C PRO A 188 12.03 5.06 0.69
N ASN A 189 12.75 5.53 1.72
CA ASN A 189 12.19 6.39 2.78
C ASN A 189 11.54 7.70 2.30
N GLY A 190 11.97 8.23 1.15
CA GLY A 190 11.39 9.43 0.53
C GLY A 190 10.23 9.14 -0.42
N SER A 191 9.86 7.88 -0.63
CA SER A 191 8.82 7.45 -1.55
C SER A 191 7.46 7.82 -0.99
N LYS A 192 6.73 8.68 -1.70
CA LYS A 192 5.31 8.93 -1.41
C LYS A 192 4.54 7.62 -1.62
N LEU A 193 3.77 7.20 -0.63
CA LEU A 193 2.84 6.09 -0.79
C LEU A 193 1.53 6.64 -1.35
N ILE A 194 1.08 6.08 -2.47
CA ILE A 194 -0.19 6.46 -3.11
C ILE A 194 -1.11 5.25 -3.11
N LEU A 195 -2.24 5.34 -2.43
CA LEU A 195 -3.28 4.30 -2.45
C LEU A 195 -4.39 4.72 -3.41
N GLY A 196 -4.35 4.13 -4.62
CA GLY A 196 -5.05 4.63 -5.79
C GLY A 196 -6.33 3.89 -6.18
N ASN A 197 -6.51 2.62 -5.82
CA ASN A 197 -7.67 1.78 -6.19
C ASN A 197 -8.07 1.81 -7.68
N GLY A 198 -7.75 0.74 -8.38
CA GLY A 198 -8.12 0.55 -9.76
C GLY A 198 -7.16 1.18 -10.76
N ASP A 199 -6.97 0.42 -11.82
CA ASP A 199 -6.26 0.81 -13.02
C ASP A 199 -7.27 1.35 -14.03
N THR A 200 -7.10 2.61 -14.43
CA THR A 200 -8.00 3.28 -15.38
C THR A 200 -7.65 3.02 -16.85
N ARG A 201 -6.64 2.18 -17.13
CA ARG A 201 -6.33 1.73 -18.50
C ARG A 201 -7.53 0.98 -19.12
N PRO A 202 -7.68 1.00 -20.46
CA PRO A 202 -8.79 0.32 -21.12
C PRO A 202 -8.82 -1.20 -20.85
N PHE A 203 -10.03 -1.77 -20.78
CA PHE A 203 -10.27 -3.21 -20.77
C PHE A 203 -9.60 -3.90 -21.99
N PRO A 204 -9.03 -5.13 -21.85
CA PRO A 204 -9.13 -6.07 -20.73
C PRO A 204 -8.07 -5.90 -19.63
N ASP A 205 -7.11 -5.00 -19.83
CA ASP A 205 -5.93 -4.92 -18.95
C ASP A 205 -6.19 -4.08 -17.69
N GLY A 206 -7.17 -3.17 -17.75
CA GLY A 206 -7.62 -2.37 -16.63
C GLY A 206 -8.43 -3.16 -15.61
N TYR A 207 -7.96 -3.18 -14.37
CA TYR A 207 -8.69 -3.71 -13.23
C TYR A 207 -9.28 -2.56 -12.43
N ILE A 208 -10.55 -2.23 -12.71
CA ILE A 208 -11.30 -1.24 -11.94
C ILE A 208 -11.66 -1.87 -10.59
N ASP A 209 -11.82 -1.04 -9.56
CA ASP A 209 -12.33 -1.46 -8.24
C ASP A 209 -11.49 -2.47 -7.45
N THR A 210 -10.19 -2.54 -7.72
CA THR A 210 -9.29 -3.35 -6.90
C THR A 210 -8.88 -2.57 -5.64
N PRO A 211 -9.01 -3.13 -4.41
CA PRO A 211 -8.51 -2.50 -3.20
C PRO A 211 -7.00 -2.27 -3.26
N ALA A 212 -6.55 -1.17 -2.66
CA ALA A 212 -5.13 -0.83 -2.55
C ALA A 212 -4.68 -1.05 -1.11
N THR A 213 -3.81 -2.03 -0.88
CA THR A 213 -3.37 -2.41 0.47
C THR A 213 -1.86 -2.33 0.59
N PHE A 214 -1.39 -1.54 1.55
CA PHE A 214 -0.02 -1.62 2.07
C PHE A 214 -0.02 -2.46 3.34
N HIS A 215 0.68 -3.57 3.32
CA HIS A 215 0.75 -4.51 4.44
C HIS A 215 2.16 -4.51 5.04
N THR A 216 2.28 -4.20 6.33
CA THR A 216 3.58 -4.08 7.01
C THR A 216 4.30 -5.43 7.15
N GLY A 217 3.57 -6.56 7.10
CA GLY A 217 4.14 -7.88 7.38
C GLY A 217 4.79 -8.00 8.77
N GLY A 218 4.44 -7.13 9.72
CA GLY A 218 5.10 -7.04 11.04
C GLY A 218 6.42 -6.27 11.04
N PHE A 219 6.70 -5.47 9.99
CA PHE A 219 7.93 -4.69 9.86
C PHE A 219 7.67 -3.18 9.83
N SER A 220 8.59 -2.42 10.42
CA SER A 220 8.54 -0.97 10.40
C SER A 220 8.97 -0.40 9.05
N GLU A 221 8.38 0.73 8.68
CA GLU A 221 8.63 1.41 7.42
C GLU A 221 8.57 2.92 7.58
N THR A 222 9.48 3.63 6.92
CA THR A 222 9.48 5.09 6.81
C THR A 222 9.17 5.47 5.37
N LEU A 223 8.28 6.44 5.16
CA LEU A 223 7.77 6.81 3.85
C LEU A 223 7.74 8.33 3.69
N GLY A 224 7.57 8.77 2.45
CA GLY A 224 7.17 10.13 2.13
C GLY A 224 5.75 10.42 2.62
N ALA A 225 5.07 11.40 2.00
CA ALA A 225 3.67 11.66 2.32
C ALA A 225 2.76 10.48 1.90
N LEU A 226 1.56 10.40 2.48
CA LEU A 226 0.49 9.51 2.06
C LEU A 226 -0.53 10.28 1.22
N LYS A 227 -0.82 9.76 0.03
CA LYS A 227 -1.92 10.25 -0.81
C LYS A 227 -2.95 9.14 -1.04
N LEU A 228 -4.23 9.49 -0.90
CA LEU A 228 -5.35 8.66 -1.33
C LEU A 228 -5.92 9.28 -2.60
N THR A 229 -6.22 8.44 -3.59
CA THR A 229 -6.82 8.88 -4.86
C THR A 229 -7.55 7.71 -5.49
N GLY A 230 -8.25 7.94 -6.60
CA GLY A 230 -8.78 6.87 -7.44
C GLY A 230 -10.17 7.10 -8.01
N PRO A 231 -10.54 6.35 -9.04
CA PRO A 231 -11.84 6.46 -9.70
C PRO A 231 -13.04 6.11 -8.80
N ASN A 232 -12.89 5.23 -7.81
CA ASN A 232 -14.01 4.77 -6.98
C ASN A 232 -13.73 4.94 -5.47
N PRO A 233 -14.30 5.96 -4.81
CA PRO A 233 -14.03 6.24 -3.40
C PRO A 233 -14.62 5.20 -2.44
N THR A 234 -15.47 4.28 -2.91
CA THR A 234 -16.10 3.24 -2.07
C THR A 234 -15.20 2.03 -1.82
N ILE A 235 -14.13 1.90 -2.59
CA ILE A 235 -13.18 0.79 -2.46
C ILE A 235 -12.13 1.13 -1.40
N ALA A 236 -11.73 0.15 -0.59
CA ALA A 236 -10.82 0.39 0.51
C ALA A 236 -9.42 0.84 0.06
N ARG A 237 -8.87 1.82 0.80
CA ARG A 237 -7.44 2.19 0.82
C ARG A 237 -6.91 1.78 2.18
N THR A 238 -6.10 0.74 2.22
CA THR A 238 -5.81 0.03 3.46
C THR A 238 -4.34 0.13 3.84
N ILE A 239 -4.09 0.45 5.10
CA ILE A 239 -2.83 0.10 5.79
C ILE A 239 -3.16 -1.06 6.73
N ASP A 240 -2.49 -2.19 6.49
CA ASP A 240 -2.64 -3.41 7.26
C ASP A 240 -1.37 -3.66 8.09
N PHE A 241 -1.51 -3.49 9.41
CA PHE A 241 -0.41 -3.66 10.37
C PHE A 241 -0.03 -5.12 10.61
N GLY A 242 -0.85 -6.08 10.16
CA GLY A 242 -0.56 -7.50 10.28
C GLY A 242 -0.38 -8.00 11.71
N ASP A 243 0.33 -9.12 11.80
CA ASP A 243 0.84 -9.64 13.07
C ASP A 243 2.23 -9.05 13.38
N GLY A 244 2.52 -8.86 14.65
CA GLY A 244 3.82 -8.37 15.13
C GLY A 244 3.82 -6.88 15.47
N ALA A 245 4.97 -6.37 15.89
CA ALA A 245 5.12 -4.96 16.24
C ALA A 245 5.69 -4.20 15.04
N SER A 246 4.95 -3.22 14.54
CA SER A 246 5.39 -2.40 13.40
C SER A 246 5.17 -0.91 13.62
N ALA A 247 6.08 -0.11 13.07
CA ALA A 247 5.98 1.34 13.05
C ALA A 247 5.90 1.84 11.62
N VAL A 248 4.80 2.49 11.25
CA VAL A 248 4.64 3.14 9.95
C VAL A 248 4.75 4.64 10.14
N VAL A 249 5.79 5.24 9.55
CA VAL A 249 6.09 6.67 9.67
C VAL A 249 6.01 7.34 8.31
N PHE A 250 5.04 8.23 8.13
CA PHE A 250 4.93 9.09 6.96
C PHE A 250 5.53 10.47 7.24
N ALA A 251 6.02 11.11 6.18
CA ALA A 251 6.21 12.56 6.17
C ALA A 251 4.87 13.29 6.37
N ASP A 252 4.94 14.61 6.62
CA ASP A 252 3.75 15.46 6.69
C ASP A 252 2.89 15.28 5.43
N SER A 253 1.62 14.91 5.63
CA SER A 253 0.66 14.61 4.57
C SER A 253 -0.48 15.63 4.52
N SER A 254 -0.41 16.71 5.30
CA SER A 254 -1.46 17.75 5.38
C SER A 254 -1.70 18.50 4.07
N ALA A 255 -0.70 18.51 3.18
CA ALA A 255 -0.79 19.10 1.84
C ALA A 255 -1.38 18.14 0.79
N GLU A 256 -1.53 16.86 1.09
CA GLU A 256 -2.09 15.87 0.17
C GLU A 256 -3.62 15.87 0.24
N ASP A 257 -4.28 16.13 -0.88
CA ASP A 257 -5.72 15.95 -0.97
C ASP A 257 -6.06 14.45 -0.98
N TRP A 258 -6.94 14.03 -0.07
CA TRP A 258 -7.45 12.66 0.02
C TRP A 258 -8.78 12.49 -0.72
N GLU A 259 -9.28 13.54 -1.39
CA GLU A 259 -10.46 13.47 -2.29
C GLU A 259 -11.73 12.96 -1.57
N GLY A 260 -11.80 13.11 -0.24
CA GLY A 260 -12.88 12.58 0.60
C GLY A 260 -12.85 11.05 0.79
N ILE A 261 -11.79 10.38 0.35
CA ILE A 261 -11.60 8.93 0.45
C ILE A 261 -11.19 8.58 1.89
N PRO A 262 -11.82 7.58 2.53
CA PRO A 262 -11.41 7.13 3.85
C PRO A 262 -10.13 6.29 3.80
N LEU A 263 -9.24 6.50 4.77
CA LEU A 263 -8.11 5.61 5.02
C LEU A 263 -8.56 4.51 5.97
N THR A 264 -8.51 3.27 5.53
CA THR A 264 -8.82 2.09 6.34
C THR A 264 -7.56 1.60 7.04
N ILE A 265 -7.63 1.44 8.36
CA ILE A 265 -6.57 0.86 9.18
C ILE A 265 -7.10 -0.46 9.76
N VAL A 266 -6.36 -1.54 9.55
CA VAL A 266 -6.68 -2.88 10.07
C VAL A 266 -5.47 -3.48 10.78
N ASN A 267 -5.74 -4.42 11.69
CA ASN A 267 -4.79 -5.14 12.51
C ASN A 267 -3.88 -4.24 13.35
N TYR A 268 -4.32 -3.01 13.65
CA TYR A 268 -3.55 -2.09 14.48
C TYR A 268 -3.69 -2.48 15.96
N THR A 269 -2.58 -2.73 16.64
CA THR A 269 -2.58 -3.06 18.07
C THR A 269 -2.01 -1.90 18.89
N SER A 270 -2.86 -1.27 19.71
CA SER A 270 -2.44 -0.13 20.56
C SER A 270 -1.30 -0.53 21.52
N GLY A 271 -0.23 0.26 21.53
CA GLY A 271 0.97 0.02 22.34
C GLY A 271 1.95 -1.01 21.75
N VAL A 272 1.59 -1.66 20.65
CA VAL A 272 2.45 -2.57 19.88
C VAL A 272 2.82 -1.92 18.55
N ASP A 273 1.82 -1.41 17.84
CA ASP A 273 1.99 -0.69 16.59
C ASP A 273 2.00 0.82 16.77
N SER A 274 2.65 1.51 15.85
CA SER A 274 2.58 2.97 15.76
C SER A 274 2.34 3.45 14.33
N LEU A 275 1.44 4.41 14.20
CA LEU A 275 1.20 5.16 12.97
C LEU A 275 1.59 6.61 13.23
N ARG A 276 2.44 7.20 12.40
CA ARG A 276 2.90 8.58 12.59
C ARG A 276 2.88 9.36 11.28
N PHE A 277 2.45 10.62 11.35
CA PHE A 277 2.48 11.57 10.24
C PHE A 277 3.22 12.83 10.65
N GLY A 278 4.30 13.16 9.94
CA GLY A 278 5.11 14.33 10.25
C GLY A 278 5.75 14.24 11.64
N ASN A 279 5.94 15.39 12.28
CA ASN A 279 6.55 15.49 13.61
C ASN A 279 5.82 16.39 14.59
N SER A 280 4.55 16.68 14.28
CA SER A 280 3.67 17.56 15.05
C SER A 280 2.22 17.11 14.87
N ASN A 281 1.31 17.71 15.64
CA ASN A 281 -0.13 17.54 15.46
C ASN A 281 -0.68 18.16 14.15
N THR A 282 0.17 18.73 13.29
CA THR A 282 -0.21 19.27 11.99
C THR A 282 0.17 18.36 10.82
N GLY A 283 0.76 17.18 11.08
CA GLY A 283 1.12 16.23 10.03
C GLY A 283 -0.08 15.72 9.20
N LEU A 284 -1.30 15.94 9.71
CA LEU A 284 -2.57 15.74 9.03
C LEU A 284 -3.53 16.91 9.32
N THR A 285 -4.43 17.18 8.38
CA THR A 285 -5.56 18.10 8.59
C THR A 285 -6.68 17.44 9.42
N SER A 286 -7.56 18.25 10.00
CA SER A 286 -8.75 17.74 10.72
C SER A 286 -9.67 16.89 9.83
N THR A 287 -9.78 17.22 8.55
CA THR A 287 -10.58 16.47 7.58
C THR A 287 -9.99 15.10 7.31
N GLN A 288 -8.66 15.01 7.15
CA GLN A 288 -7.97 13.73 6.98
C GLN A 288 -8.09 12.86 8.23
N LEU A 289 -7.93 13.43 9.43
CA LEU A 289 -8.10 12.69 10.68
C LEU A 289 -9.51 12.10 10.82
N ALA A 290 -10.53 12.87 10.44
CA ALA A 290 -11.92 12.42 10.45
C ALA A 290 -12.21 11.32 9.41
N SER A 291 -11.40 11.19 8.36
CA SER A 291 -11.56 10.16 7.32
C SER A 291 -10.71 8.91 7.55
N ILE A 292 -9.84 8.88 8.56
CA ILE A 292 -9.19 7.65 9.01
C ILE A 292 -10.23 6.78 9.71
N VAL A 293 -10.21 5.47 9.47
CA VAL A 293 -11.12 4.49 10.05
C VAL A 293 -10.30 3.33 10.61
N PHE A 294 -10.23 3.23 11.93
CA PHE A 294 -9.64 2.08 12.61
C PHE A 294 -10.71 0.98 12.77
N VAL A 295 -10.65 -0.03 11.89
CA VAL A 295 -11.70 -1.05 11.76
C VAL A 295 -11.86 -1.86 13.05
N ASP A 296 -10.75 -2.30 13.64
CA ASP A 296 -10.75 -3.12 14.87
C ASP A 296 -11.13 -2.33 16.12
N PHE A 297 -11.30 -1.01 15.98
CA PHE A 297 -11.78 -0.09 17.02
C PHE A 297 -13.21 0.40 16.71
N GLY A 298 -14.02 -0.46 16.09
CA GLY A 298 -15.42 -0.14 15.76
C GLY A 298 -15.55 0.96 14.71
N GLY A 299 -14.53 1.16 13.88
CA GLY A 299 -14.48 2.22 12.88
C GLY A 299 -14.23 3.61 13.45
N SER A 300 -13.62 3.72 14.64
CA SER A 300 -13.27 5.02 15.22
C SER A 300 -12.37 5.84 14.31
N SER A 301 -12.53 7.16 14.32
CA SER A 301 -11.64 8.07 13.60
C SER A 301 -10.25 8.16 14.22
N GLY A 302 -9.32 8.80 13.52
CA GLY A 302 -7.98 9.06 14.05
C GLY A 302 -7.91 10.33 14.91
N THR A 303 -7.08 10.29 15.95
CA THR A 303 -6.60 11.47 16.69
C THR A 303 -5.09 11.56 16.54
N ILE A 304 -4.54 12.78 16.49
CA ILE A 304 -3.08 12.99 16.37
C ILE A 304 -2.53 13.74 17.58
N ASP A 305 -1.41 13.27 18.12
CA ASP A 305 -0.72 13.89 19.25
C ASP A 305 0.27 14.99 18.80
N ALA A 306 0.91 15.65 19.78
CA ALA A 306 1.89 16.71 19.53
C ALA A 306 3.18 16.24 18.83
N ASN A 307 3.42 14.94 18.73
CA ASN A 307 4.58 14.33 18.08
C ASN A 307 4.25 13.72 16.71
N GLY A 308 2.98 13.79 16.29
CA GLY A 308 2.47 13.28 15.03
C GLY A 308 1.96 11.83 15.08
N PHE A 309 1.90 11.20 16.26
CA PHE A 309 1.36 9.84 16.38
C PHE A 309 -0.15 9.86 16.26
N VAL A 310 -0.66 8.99 15.41
CA VAL A 310 -2.09 8.80 15.18
C VAL A 310 -2.55 7.55 15.91
N THR A 311 -3.60 7.70 16.70
CA THR A 311 -4.24 6.62 17.45
C THR A 311 -5.75 6.59 17.18
N PRO A 312 -6.42 5.45 17.39
CA PRO A 312 -7.88 5.39 17.41
C PRO A 312 -8.47 6.39 18.42
N ALA A 313 -9.53 7.10 18.04
CA ALA A 313 -10.26 7.96 18.96
C ALA A 313 -10.87 7.12 20.10
N GLY A 314 -10.70 7.57 21.34
CA GLY A 314 -11.28 6.92 22.51
C GLY A 314 -12.82 7.04 22.57
N PRO A 315 -13.49 6.30 23.48
CA PRO A 315 -14.93 6.40 23.67
C PRO A 315 -15.34 7.83 24.03
N SER A 316 -16.41 8.32 23.40
CA SER A 316 -16.96 9.65 23.62
C SER A 316 -18.32 9.55 24.32
N ILE A 317 -18.50 10.31 25.41
CA ILE A 317 -19.80 10.45 26.07
C ILE A 317 -20.72 11.24 25.15
N THR A 318 -21.85 10.63 24.75
CA THR A 318 -22.82 11.22 23.83
C THR A 318 -24.02 11.82 24.54
N ASP A 319 -24.37 11.31 25.72
CA ASP A 319 -25.52 11.79 26.48
C ASP A 319 -25.33 11.56 27.98
N VAL A 320 -25.87 12.48 28.78
CA VAL A 320 -25.94 12.37 30.25
C VAL A 320 -27.32 12.82 30.69
N THR A 321 -28.12 11.88 31.19
CA THR A 321 -29.51 12.13 31.64
C THR A 321 -29.67 11.86 33.12
N GLY A 322 -30.75 12.36 33.73
CA GLY A 322 -30.98 12.21 35.17
C GLY A 322 -30.06 13.05 36.06
N VAL A 323 -29.41 14.08 35.50
CA VAL A 323 -28.52 14.98 36.24
C VAL A 323 -29.25 15.61 37.43
N GLY A 324 -28.62 15.58 38.61
CA GLY A 324 -29.20 16.09 39.86
C GLY A 324 -30.17 15.13 40.55
N THR A 325 -30.39 13.94 39.99
CA THR A 325 -31.14 12.86 40.65
C THR A 325 -30.19 11.83 41.26
N SER A 326 -30.75 10.80 41.90
CA SER A 326 -29.97 9.65 42.36
C SER A 326 -29.47 8.75 41.24
N ASN A 327 -30.00 8.86 40.01
CA ASN A 327 -29.76 7.89 38.94
C ASN A 327 -29.29 8.63 37.68
N THR A 328 -28.05 9.09 37.67
CA THR A 328 -27.47 9.73 36.48
C THR A 328 -27.08 8.65 35.47
N VAL A 329 -27.65 8.69 34.26
CA VAL A 329 -27.34 7.74 33.19
C VAL A 329 -26.34 8.36 32.23
N ILE A 330 -25.20 7.69 32.06
CA ILE A 330 -24.12 8.10 31.15
C ILE A 330 -24.17 7.17 29.94
N THR A 331 -24.21 7.74 28.74
CA THR A 331 -24.20 7.00 27.46
C THR A 331 -23.00 7.42 26.62
N TRP A 332 -22.31 6.47 25.99
CA TRP A 332 -21.12 6.72 25.18
C TRP A 332 -21.07 5.87 23.90
N THR A 333 -20.20 6.26 22.97
CA THR A 333 -19.84 5.46 21.79
C THR A 333 -19.04 4.23 22.20
N ALA A 334 -19.49 3.04 21.85
CA ALA A 334 -18.88 1.78 22.22
C ALA A 334 -18.49 0.94 21.00
N ILE A 335 -17.56 0.02 21.21
CA ILE A 335 -17.17 -1.04 20.28
C ILE A 335 -17.84 -2.30 20.78
N ASP A 336 -18.52 -3.02 19.90
CA ASP A 336 -19.18 -4.28 20.24
C ASP A 336 -18.17 -5.29 20.82
N SER A 337 -18.64 -6.10 21.76
CA SER A 337 -17.84 -7.11 22.47
C SER A 337 -16.62 -6.59 23.22
N ARG A 338 -16.58 -5.29 23.56
CA ARG A 338 -15.57 -4.68 24.43
C ARG A 338 -16.16 -4.29 25.78
N THR A 339 -15.30 -4.31 26.80
CA THR A 339 -15.66 -3.92 28.16
C THR A 339 -15.21 -2.49 28.45
N TYR A 340 -16.08 -1.71 29.08
CA TYR A 340 -15.84 -0.33 29.45
C TYR A 340 -16.02 -0.11 30.95
N ARG A 341 -15.32 0.88 31.47
CA ARG A 341 -15.51 1.40 32.82
C ARG A 341 -15.80 2.89 32.78
N VAL A 342 -16.91 3.29 33.38
CA VAL A 342 -17.17 4.70 33.68
C VAL A 342 -16.49 5.03 34.99
N GLN A 343 -15.87 6.20 35.04
CA GLN A 343 -15.28 6.73 36.27
C GLN A 343 -15.73 8.16 36.48
N TYR A 344 -15.79 8.59 37.74
CA TYR A 344 -16.15 9.95 38.10
C TYR A 344 -15.14 10.62 39.03
N LYS A 345 -15.24 11.95 39.13
CA LYS A 345 -14.65 12.80 40.17
C LYS A 345 -15.69 13.76 40.71
N GLY A 346 -15.61 14.09 41.99
CA GLY A 346 -16.45 15.15 42.61
C GLY A 346 -15.90 16.56 42.36
N ASN A 347 -14.62 16.66 42.02
CA ASN A 347 -13.95 17.91 41.69
C ASN A 347 -12.93 17.69 40.58
N PHE A 348 -12.90 18.60 39.60
CA PHE A 348 -11.97 18.51 38.47
C PHE A 348 -10.50 18.38 38.88
N ASN A 349 -10.11 18.98 40.01
CA ASN A 349 -8.75 18.98 40.54
C ASN A 349 -8.42 17.76 41.42
N GLU A 350 -9.36 16.84 41.66
CA GLU A 350 -9.05 15.59 42.37
C GLU A 350 -8.00 14.78 41.62
N GLY A 351 -7.06 14.17 42.33
CA GLY A 351 -5.97 13.40 41.71
C GLY A 351 -6.42 12.04 41.15
N PHE A 352 -7.48 11.46 41.70
CA PHE A 352 -7.89 10.09 41.41
C PHE A 352 -9.32 10.03 40.89
N TRP A 353 -9.58 9.09 39.98
CA TRP A 353 -10.91 8.79 39.46
C TRP A 353 -11.52 7.63 40.27
N THR A 354 -12.80 7.72 40.58
CA THR A 354 -13.56 6.67 41.27
C THR A 354 -14.38 5.86 40.27
N ASP A 355 -14.39 4.54 40.41
CA ASP A 355 -15.09 3.65 39.49
C ASP A 355 -16.61 3.65 39.72
N VAL A 356 -17.38 3.76 38.63
CA VAL A 356 -18.80 3.42 38.63
C VAL A 356 -18.91 1.92 38.34
N SER A 357 -19.32 1.15 39.34
CA SER A 357 -19.46 -0.31 39.24
C SER A 357 -20.90 -0.70 38.83
N PRO A 358 -21.10 -1.76 38.04
CA PRO A 358 -20.09 -2.65 37.47
C PRO A 358 -19.51 -2.16 36.14
N ASP A 359 -18.46 -2.86 35.68
CA ASP A 359 -17.99 -2.74 34.30
C ASP A 359 -19.10 -3.12 33.31
N VAL A 360 -19.06 -2.49 32.13
CA VAL A 360 -20.11 -2.60 31.13
C VAL A 360 -19.56 -3.30 29.90
N PHE A 361 -20.06 -4.50 29.63
CA PHE A 361 -19.81 -5.20 28.37
C PHE A 361 -20.73 -4.66 27.29
N ALA A 362 -20.17 -4.03 26.27
CA ALA A 362 -20.93 -3.46 25.17
C ALA A 362 -21.40 -4.55 24.20
N VAL A 363 -22.67 -4.47 23.79
CA VAL A 363 -23.33 -5.40 22.85
C VAL A 363 -23.73 -4.70 21.54
N GLY A 364 -23.10 -3.57 21.25
CA GLY A 364 -23.38 -2.73 20.10
C GLY A 364 -22.50 -1.48 20.06
N THR A 365 -22.86 -0.53 19.20
CA THR A 365 -22.08 0.71 18.96
C THR A 365 -22.29 1.79 20.03
N THR A 366 -23.15 1.52 21.01
CA THR A 366 -23.41 2.39 22.16
C THR A 366 -23.52 1.55 23.41
N ALA A 367 -23.09 2.12 24.54
CA ALA A 367 -23.26 1.52 25.84
C ALA A 367 -23.63 2.60 26.86
N SER A 368 -24.26 2.18 27.95
CA SER A 368 -24.65 3.07 29.04
C SER A 368 -24.49 2.41 30.40
N THR A 369 -24.37 3.24 31.43
CA THR A 369 -24.43 2.82 32.83
C THR A 369 -25.09 3.90 33.66
N THR A 370 -25.50 3.53 34.87
CA THR A 370 -26.10 4.45 35.83
C THR A 370 -25.15 4.67 37.01
N ASP A 371 -24.82 5.92 37.29
CA ASP A 371 -24.25 6.32 38.57
C ASP A 371 -25.40 6.57 39.56
N ASP A 372 -25.62 5.57 40.42
CA ASP A 372 -26.64 5.62 41.48
C ASP A 372 -26.17 6.43 42.72
N THR A 373 -24.98 7.03 42.67
CA THR A 373 -24.33 7.72 43.81
C THR A 373 -24.28 9.25 43.66
N SER A 374 -24.90 9.80 42.61
CA SER A 374 -24.73 11.20 42.20
C SER A 374 -25.66 12.22 42.88
N VAL A 375 -26.28 11.91 44.03
CA VAL A 375 -27.34 12.78 44.61
C VAL A 375 -26.78 14.12 45.07
N GLY A 376 -27.04 15.18 44.31
CA GLY A 376 -26.72 16.57 44.68
C GLY A 376 -25.23 16.96 44.54
N ASP A 377 -24.39 16.06 44.04
CA ASP A 377 -22.95 16.29 43.85
C ASP A 377 -22.64 16.73 42.41
N GLU A 378 -21.73 17.69 42.27
CA GLU A 378 -21.10 17.97 40.98
C GLU A 378 -20.21 16.77 40.61
N ARG A 379 -20.35 16.26 39.39
CA ARG A 379 -19.59 15.10 38.90
C ARG A 379 -18.97 15.39 37.55
N TYR A 380 -17.72 14.97 37.40
CA TYR A 380 -17.01 14.90 36.12
C TYR A 380 -16.88 13.42 35.76
N TYR A 381 -17.29 13.03 34.56
CA TYR A 381 -17.23 11.63 34.12
C TYR A 381 -16.18 11.44 33.01
N ARG A 382 -15.60 10.25 32.97
CA ARG A 382 -14.87 9.73 31.81
C ARG A 382 -15.22 8.28 31.58
N VAL A 383 -14.99 7.81 30.36
CA VAL A 383 -15.13 6.41 29.99
C VAL A 383 -13.77 5.86 29.57
N VAL A 384 -13.45 4.66 30.05
CA VAL A 384 -12.20 3.97 29.74
C VAL A 384 -12.54 2.64 29.08
N LEU A 385 -11.93 2.37 27.93
CA LEU A 385 -11.91 1.03 27.32
C LEU A 385 -10.96 0.16 28.13
N LEU A 386 -11.46 -0.97 28.64
CA LEU A 386 -10.64 -1.93 29.37
C LEU A 386 -9.91 -2.88 28.39
N PRO A 387 -8.76 -3.48 28.80
CA PRO A 387 -7.98 -4.41 27.99
C PRO A 387 -8.78 -5.56 27.39
#